data_AF-A0A453N198-F1
#
_entry.id   AF-A0A453N198-F1
#
_cell.length_a   1.000
_cell.length_b   1.000
_cell.length_c   1.000
_cell.angle_alpha   90.00
_cell.angle_beta   90.00
_cell.angle_gamma   90.00
#
_symmetry.space_group_name_H-M   'P 1'
#
loop_
_entity.id
_entity.type
_entity.pdbx_description
1 polymer ?
#
loop_
_entity_poly.entity_id
_entity_poly.type
_entity_poly.pdbx_seq_one_letter_code
_entity_poly.pdbx_strand_id
1 'polypeptide(L)' 'MLFNHSEADFAMKPGGHIAQMILQVIATPKVAEVEDLDATVRGEGEFGSTGV' A
#
# COMPACT_ATOMS: atom_id res chain seq x y z
N MET A 1 6.96 -2.02 11.30
CA MET A 1 6.60 -3.38 11.74
C MET A 1 7.43 -4.36 10.93
N LEU A 2 8.02 -5.37 11.56
CA LEU A 2 8.76 -6.42 10.86
C LEU A 2 8.02 -7.74 11.04
N PHE A 3 7.79 -8.45 9.94
CA PHE A 3 7.17 -9.76 9.94
C PHE A 3 8.18 -10.75 9.37
N ASN A 4 8.50 -11.77 10.16
CA ASN A 4 9.24 -12.92 9.68
C ASN A 4 8.23 -14.00 9.27
N HIS A 5 8.20 -14.35 7.99
CA HIS A 5 7.29 -15.36 7.45
C HIS A 5 7.88 -16.78 7.48
N SER A 6 9.07 -16.97 8.05
CA SER A 6 9.68 -18.29 8.24
C SER A 6 9.29 -18.91 9.59
N GLU A 7 9.43 -20.24 9.70
CA GLU A 7 9.27 -20.97 10.97
C GLU A 7 10.48 -20.85 11.91
N ALA A 8 11.57 -20.21 11.46
CA ALA A 8 12.80 -20.06 12.23
C ALA A 8 12.94 -18.65 12.81
N ASP A 9 13.58 -18.55 13.98
CA ASP A 9 13.86 -17.27 14.63
C ASP A 9 14.84 -16.41 13.82
N PHE A 10 14.59 -15.10 13.80
CA PHE A 10 15.52 -14.13 13.21
C PHE A 10 16.15 -13.26 14.31
N ALA A 11 17.45 -13.44 14.55
CA ALA A 11 18.18 -12.69 15.55
C ALA A 11 18.56 -11.29 15.04
N MET A 12 18.01 -10.25 15.67
CA MET A 12 18.37 -8.85 15.38
C MET A 12 19.54 -8.39 16.24
N LYS A 13 20.47 -7.67 15.62
CA LYS A 13 21.61 -7.03 16.31
C LYS A 13 21.42 -5.52 16.33
N PRO A 14 21.73 -4.83 17.44
CA PRO A 14 21.79 -3.38 17.47
C PRO A 14 22.71 -2.84 16.36
N GLY A 15 22.25 -1.81 15.65
CA GLY A 15 22.97 -1.24 14.51
C GLY A 15 22.79 -1.97 13.18
N GLY A 16 22.00 -3.05 13.13
CA GLY A 16 21.66 -3.74 11.87
C GLY A 16 20.74 -2.91 10.97
N HIS A 17 21.00 -2.91 9.66
CA HIS A 17 20.10 -2.33 8.66
C HIS A 17 18.97 -3.33 8.33
N ILE A 18 17.77 -3.09 8.86
CA ILE A 18 16.62 -4.02 8.77
C ILE A 18 15.43 -3.48 7.98
N ALA A 19 15.50 -2.21 7.55
CA ALA A 19 14.52 -1.54 6.72
C ALA A 19 15.15 -0.27 6.13
N GLN A 20 14.45 0.37 5.19
CA GLN A 20 14.83 1.65 4.60
C GLN A 20 13.67 2.64 4.63
N MET A 21 13.97 3.92 4.80
CA MET A 21 13.00 5.00 4.73
C MET A 21 12.84 5.45 3.27
N ILE A 22 11.60 5.62 2.84
CA ILE A 22 11.26 6.22 1.55
C ILE A 22 10.49 7.51 1.84
N LEU A 23 10.92 8.61 1.22
CA LEU A 23 10.23 9.89 1.30
C LEU A 23 9.34 10.05 0.07
N GLN A 24 8.05 10.20 0.29
CA GLN A 24 7.05 10.36 -0.77
C GLN A 24 6.23 11.62 -0.55
N VAL A 25 6.01 12.38 -1.61
CA VAL A 25 5.09 13.52 -1.59
C VAL A 25 3.67 12.99 -1.57
N ILE A 26 2.87 13.48 -0.64
CA ILE A 26 1.44 13.16 -0.53
C ILE A 26 0.61 14.44 -0.55
N ALA A 27 -0.65 14.30 -0.98
CA ALA A 27 -1.66 15.34 -0.86
C ALA A 27 -2.65 14.97 0.24
N THR A 28 -3.10 15.96 1.02
CA THR A 28 -4.16 15.81 2.03
C THR A 28 -5.35 16.73 1.69
N PRO A 29 -6.10 16.44 0.62
CA PRO A 29 -7.25 17.25 0.23
C PRO A 29 -8.39 17.12 1.26
N LYS A 30 -9.29 18.10 1.27
CA LYS A 30 -10.55 17.96 2.00
C LYS A 30 -11.44 16.95 1.28
N VAL A 31 -12.12 16.10 2.05
CA VAL A 31 -13.13 15.19 1.50
C VAL A 31 -14.35 16.02 1.09
N ALA A 32 -14.84 15.78 -0.11
CA ALA A 32 -16.08 16.35 -0.62
C ALA A 32 -17.08 15.21 -0.80
N GLU A 33 -18.20 15.26 -0.07
CA GLU A 33 -19.29 14.30 -0.16
C GLU A 33 -20.17 14.63 -1.37
N VAL A 34 -20.49 13.62 -2.18
CA VAL A 34 -21.33 13.71 -3.38
C VAL A 34 -22.23 12.48 -3.46
N GLU A 35 -23.38 12.59 -4.12
CA GLU A 35 -24.30 11.46 -4.32
C GLU A 35 -23.71 10.42 -5.29
N ASP A 36 -23.10 10.88 -6.40
CA ASP A 36 -22.52 10.04 -7.44
C ASP A 36 -21.20 10.62 -7.97
N LEU A 37 -20.33 9.73 -8.48
CA LEU A 37 -19.08 10.08 -9.18
C LEU A 37 -19.25 9.94 -10.69
N ASP A 38 -18.43 10.65 -11.47
CA ASP A 38 -18.42 10.53 -12.93
C ASP A 38 -18.04 9.11 -13.39
N ALA A 39 -18.73 8.63 -14.44
CA ALA A 39 -18.43 7.33 -15.04
C ALA A 39 -17.03 7.32 -15.68
N THR A 40 -16.34 6.18 -15.62
CA THR A 40 -15.03 5.97 -16.24
C THR A 40 -15.01 4.70 -17.09
N VAL A 41 -14.07 4.59 -18.03
CA VAL A 41 -13.88 3.37 -18.84
C VAL A 41 -13.52 2.15 -17.98
N ARG A 42 -12.84 2.36 -16.84
CA ARG A 42 -12.49 1.29 -15.89
C ARG A 42 -13.70 0.85 -15.06
N GLY A 43 -14.59 1.79 -14.71
CA GLY A 43 -15.74 1.54 -13.85
C GLY A 43 -15.34 0.83 -12.55
N GLU A 44 -16.13 -0.18 -12.16
CA GLU A 44 -15.95 -1.02 -10.97
C GLU A 44 -14.96 -2.18 -11.18
N GLY A 45 -14.19 -2.20 -12.27
CA GLY A 45 -13.26 -3.31 -12.55
C GLY A 45 -12.17 -3.42 -11.49
N GLU A 46 -12.06 -4.57 -10.82
CA GLU A 46 -11.07 -4.85 -9.77
C GLU A 46 -10.48 -6.27 -9.89
N PHE A 47 -9.49 -6.61 -9.05
CA PHE A 47 -8.92 -7.97 -8.90
C PHE A 47 -8.56 -8.70 -10.21
N GLY A 48 -7.71 -8.10 -11.04
CA GLY A 48 -7.31 -8.73 -12.31
C GLY A 48 -8.41 -8.68 -13.37
N SER A 49 -9.28 -7.67 -13.32
CA SER A 49 -10.34 -7.41 -14.32
C SER A 49 -9.84 -7.28 -15.76
N THR A 50 -8.53 -7.15 -15.97
CA THR A 50 -7.88 -7.13 -17.29
C THR A 50 -7.38 -8.51 -17.74
N GLY A 51 -7.64 -9.57 -16.97
CA GLY A 51 -7.13 -10.91 -17.23
C GLY A 51 -5.68 -11.12 -16.79
N VAL A 52 -5.13 -12.27 -17.20
CA VAL A 52 -3.70 -12.63 -17.13
C VAL A 52 -3.01 -12.22 -18.43
#